data_AF-E4TW27-F1
#
_entry.id   AF-E4TW27-F1
#
_cell.length_a   1.000
_cell.length_b   1.000
_cell.length_c   1.000
_cell.angle_alpha   90.00
_cell.angle_beta   90.00
_cell.angle_gamma   90.00
#
_symmetry.space_group_name_H-M   'P 1'
#
loop_
_entity.id
_entity.type
_entity.pdbx_description
1 polymer ?
#
loop_
_entity_poly.entity_id
_entity_poly.type
_entity_poly.pdbx_seq_one_letter_code
_entity_poly.pdbx_strand_id
1 'polypeptide(L)'
;MNSEKYAVIWKHFDEESALGKRLKATTDFSLPYFLTEEEKTSFDKKEEVSLNPFHMVMGLLVGYFDKPPGVDTKFAREKAPAIIKEHLTSFKTNSMENLLLDLSNFLRDSHGQKVSLQSLIAGVELVPDSSAIKYDACIDLINCIDDDELDDRIAAVQQLKMLLSKIDAKKLNQDLVQDYMKMIEIANEF
;
A
#
# COMPACT_ATOMS: atom_id res chain seq x y z
N MET A 1 18.33 17.22 -0.22
CA MET A 1 17.75 15.88 -0.41
C MET A 1 16.70 15.74 0.67
N ASN A 2 15.40 15.80 0.31
CA ASN A 2 14.36 15.41 1.26
C ASN A 2 14.52 13.91 1.49
N SER A 3 15.07 13.52 2.65
CA SER A 3 14.95 12.14 3.08
C SER A 3 13.46 11.88 3.27
N GLU A 4 12.92 10.89 2.57
CA GLU A 4 11.54 10.45 2.77
C GLU A 4 11.28 10.27 4.28
N LYS A 5 10.10 10.69 4.74
CA LYS A 5 9.69 10.65 6.16
C LYS A 5 9.36 9.24 6.67
N TYR A 6 9.85 8.22 5.97
CA TYR A 6 9.67 6.81 6.28
C TYR A 6 10.73 6.00 5.52
N ALA A 7 10.82 4.71 5.83
CA ALA A 7 11.58 3.76 5.04
C ALA A 7 10.85 2.42 4.95
N VAL A 8 11.00 1.73 3.82
CA VAL A 8 10.67 0.32 3.72
C VAL A 8 11.96 -0.48 3.75
N ILE A 9 12.18 -1.23 4.82
CA ILE A 9 13.33 -2.13 4.95
C ILE A 9 12.93 -3.55 4.57
N TRP A 10 13.84 -4.27 3.92
CA TRP A 10 13.61 -5.64 3.50
C TRP A 10 14.41 -6.58 4.39
N LYS A 11 13.70 -7.30 5.27
CA LYS A 11 14.33 -8.21 6.23
C LYS A 11 14.36 -9.62 5.66
N HIS A 12 15.55 -10.21 5.63
CA HIS A 12 15.79 -11.59 5.21
C HIS A 12 15.36 -12.59 6.30
N PHE A 13 14.83 -13.73 5.87
CA PHE A 13 14.44 -14.85 6.70
C PHE A 13 14.87 -16.15 6.04
N ASP A 14 15.39 -17.05 6.86
CA ASP A 14 15.67 -18.42 6.44
C ASP A 14 14.36 -19.20 6.27
N GLU A 15 14.31 -20.12 5.30
CA GLU A 15 13.14 -20.97 5.06
C GLU A 15 12.75 -21.80 6.30
N GLU A 16 13.75 -22.19 7.09
CA GLU A 16 13.59 -23.01 8.29
C GLU A 16 13.16 -22.23 9.54
N SER A 17 13.12 -20.89 9.44
CA SER A 17 12.64 -20.02 10.52
C SER A 17 11.18 -20.33 10.88
N ALA A 18 10.75 -19.97 12.09
CA ALA A 18 9.36 -20.15 12.50
C ALA A 18 8.37 -19.46 11.53
N LEU A 19 8.78 -18.31 10.97
CA LEU A 19 8.00 -17.60 9.97
C LEU A 19 8.02 -18.32 8.61
N GLY A 20 9.17 -18.81 8.17
CA GLY A 20 9.30 -19.59 6.93
C GLY A 20 8.41 -20.85 6.95
N LYS A 21 8.40 -21.57 8.06
CA LYS A 21 7.51 -22.73 8.28
C LYS A 21 6.03 -22.34 8.25
N ARG A 22 5.65 -21.26 8.94
CA ARG A 22 4.27 -20.73 8.94
C ARG A 22 3.81 -20.35 7.53
N LEU A 23 4.67 -19.70 6.74
CA LEU A 23 4.37 -19.24 5.39
C LEU A 23 4.58 -20.31 4.31
N LYS A 24 5.06 -21.51 4.69
CA LYS A 24 5.43 -22.61 3.78
C LYS A 24 6.44 -22.15 2.73
N ALA A 25 7.50 -21.50 3.18
CA ALA A 25 8.63 -21.16 2.33
C ALA A 25 9.36 -22.42 1.87
N THR A 26 9.86 -22.42 0.63
CA THR A 26 10.67 -23.50 0.04
C THR A 26 12.09 -23.03 -0.32
N THR A 27 12.37 -21.76 -0.02
CA THR A 27 13.67 -21.09 -0.12
C THR A 27 13.67 -19.95 0.88
N ASP A 28 14.85 -19.42 1.19
CA ASP A 28 14.97 -18.16 1.91
C ASP A 28 14.21 -17.03 1.20
N PHE A 29 13.75 -16.06 1.97
CA PHE A 29 12.88 -14.99 1.47
C PHE A 29 13.07 -13.71 2.28
N SER A 30 12.57 -12.60 1.74
CA SER A 30 12.53 -11.32 2.44
C SER A 30 11.11 -10.79 2.54
N LEU A 31 10.81 -10.11 3.65
CA LEU A 31 9.56 -9.37 3.83
C LEU A 31 9.84 -7.89 4.07
N PRO A 32 9.00 -7.01 3.52
CA PRO A 32 9.10 -5.57 3.76
C PRO A 32 8.55 -5.21 5.14
N TYR A 33 9.20 -4.25 5.79
CA TYR A 33 8.75 -3.61 7.02
C TYR A 33 8.80 -2.10 6.84
N PHE A 34 7.68 -1.45 7.11
CA PHE A 34 7.57 0.00 7.10
C PHE A 34 8.08 0.56 8.43
N LEU A 35 8.99 1.52 8.36
CA LEU A 35 9.51 2.29 9.47
C LEU A 35 9.03 3.73 9.36
N THR A 36 8.50 4.27 10.45
CA THR A 36 8.21 5.70 10.58
C THR A 36 9.50 6.54 10.55
N GLU A 37 9.39 7.86 10.46
CA GLU A 37 10.56 8.76 10.46
C GLU A 37 11.46 8.56 11.69
N GLU A 38 10.86 8.40 12.87
CA GLU A 38 11.58 8.17 14.13
C GLU A 38 12.30 6.81 14.10
N GLU A 39 11.60 5.75 13.74
CA GLU A 39 12.18 4.39 13.67
C GLU A 39 13.25 4.27 12.60
N LYS A 40 13.07 4.92 11.45
CA LYS A 40 14.08 5.04 10.42
C LYS A 40 15.33 5.73 10.97
N THR A 41 15.16 6.82 11.72
CA THR A 41 16.29 7.55 12.32
C THR A 41 17.05 6.67 13.30
N SER A 42 16.37 5.89 14.14
CA SER A 42 17.00 4.91 15.02
C SER A 42 17.69 3.79 14.23
N PHE A 43 17.05 3.27 13.18
CA PHE A 43 17.63 2.25 12.30
C PHE A 43 18.92 2.74 11.62
N ASP A 44 18.93 3.96 11.10
CA ASP A 44 20.10 4.59 10.45
C ASP A 44 21.26 4.79 11.45
N LYS A 45 20.95 5.01 12.72
CA LYS A 45 21.93 5.07 13.83
C LYS A 45 22.38 3.70 14.34
N LYS A 46 21.86 2.61 13.76
CA LYS A 46 22.08 1.22 14.21
C LYS A 46 21.57 0.95 15.62
N GLU A 47 20.57 1.70 16.04
CA GLU A 47 19.82 1.44 17.26
C GLU A 47 18.82 0.30 17.03
N GLU A 48 18.40 -0.36 18.10
CA GLU A 48 17.45 -1.46 18.01
C GLU A 48 16.05 -0.93 17.68
N VAL A 49 15.45 -1.44 16.60
CA VAL A 49 14.07 -1.15 16.21
C VAL A 49 13.23 -2.41 16.37
N SER A 50 12.20 -2.34 17.21
CA SER A 50 11.31 -3.47 17.46
C SER A 50 10.30 -3.64 16.34
N LEU A 51 10.57 -4.60 15.45
CA LEU A 51 9.68 -4.93 14.34
C LEU A 51 8.49 -5.77 14.83
N ASN A 52 7.28 -5.25 14.60
CA ASN A 52 6.03 -5.90 14.97
C ASN A 52 5.18 -6.20 13.72
N PRO A 53 4.03 -6.88 13.86
CA PRO A 53 3.15 -7.16 12.72
C PRO A 53 2.60 -5.93 11.99
N PHE A 54 2.43 -4.79 12.69
CA PHE A 54 1.99 -3.55 12.06
C PHE A 54 3.01 -3.07 11.02
N HIS A 55 4.29 -3.03 11.37
CA HIS A 55 5.37 -2.69 10.44
C HIS A 55 5.39 -3.60 9.21
N MET A 56 5.17 -4.90 9.40
CA MET A 56 5.13 -5.86 8.29
C MET A 56 3.94 -5.64 7.36
N VAL A 57 2.73 -5.47 7.90
CA VAL A 57 1.53 -5.26 7.09
C VAL A 57 1.65 -3.95 6.31
N MET A 58 2.08 -2.87 6.96
CA MET A 58 2.32 -1.58 6.31
C MET A 58 3.42 -1.68 5.25
N GLY A 59 4.50 -2.41 5.54
CA GLY A 59 5.58 -2.67 4.59
C GLY A 59 5.10 -3.42 3.36
N LEU A 60 4.20 -4.39 3.52
CA LEU A 60 3.62 -5.14 2.40
C LEU A 60 2.73 -4.27 1.51
N LEU A 61 2.10 -3.23 2.04
CA LEU A 61 1.26 -2.31 1.28
C LEU A 61 2.10 -1.27 0.54
N VAL A 62 3.01 -0.61 1.25
CA VAL A 62 3.85 0.46 0.69
C VAL A 62 4.93 -0.11 -0.24
N GLY A 63 5.57 -1.20 0.17
CA GLY A 63 6.65 -1.84 -0.58
C GLY A 63 6.19 -2.90 -1.59
N TYR A 64 4.89 -3.03 -1.86
CA TYR A 64 4.35 -4.12 -2.69
C TYR A 64 5.01 -4.21 -4.08
N PHE A 65 5.27 -3.05 -4.68
CA PHE A 65 5.87 -2.95 -6.01
C PHE A 65 7.37 -2.62 -6.00
N ASP A 66 8.00 -2.55 -4.83
CA ASP A 66 9.42 -2.23 -4.73
C ASP A 66 10.29 -3.29 -5.44
N LYS A 67 11.45 -2.82 -5.89
CA LYS A 67 12.50 -3.64 -6.50
C LYS A 67 13.86 -3.33 -5.86
N PRO A 68 14.02 -3.61 -4.54
CA PRO A 68 15.29 -3.41 -3.86
C PRO A 68 16.41 -4.24 -4.53
N PRO A 69 17.63 -3.69 -4.68
CA PRO A 69 18.74 -4.42 -5.28
C PRO A 69 19.04 -5.73 -4.55
N GLY A 70 19.12 -6.83 -5.31
CA GLY A 70 19.53 -8.13 -4.78
C GLY A 70 18.49 -8.88 -3.94
N VAL A 71 17.23 -8.40 -3.89
CA VAL A 71 16.16 -9.03 -3.11
C VAL A 71 15.02 -9.47 -4.04
N ASP A 72 14.62 -10.74 -3.96
CA ASP A 72 13.44 -11.24 -4.68
C ASP A 72 12.16 -10.92 -3.92
N THR A 73 11.34 -10.03 -4.48
CA THR A 73 10.08 -9.57 -3.88
C THR A 73 8.87 -10.43 -4.25
N LYS A 74 9.03 -11.45 -5.11
CA LYS A 74 7.92 -12.31 -5.55
C LYS A 74 7.26 -13.04 -4.39
N PHE A 75 8.05 -13.65 -3.51
CA PHE A 75 7.53 -14.38 -2.35
C PHE A 75 6.67 -13.47 -1.47
N ALA A 76 7.15 -12.26 -1.17
CA ALA A 76 6.41 -11.29 -0.37
C ALA A 76 5.06 -10.94 -1.02
N ARG A 77 5.03 -10.65 -2.32
CA ARG A 77 3.78 -10.37 -3.05
C ARG A 77 2.81 -11.54 -3.05
N GLU A 78 3.30 -12.75 -3.34
CA GLU A 78 2.47 -13.96 -3.36
C GLU A 78 1.85 -14.27 -1.99
N LYS A 79 2.59 -14.00 -0.91
CA LYS A 79 2.14 -14.26 0.46
C LYS A 79 1.39 -13.08 1.09
N ALA A 80 1.46 -11.88 0.52
CA ALA A 80 0.83 -10.68 1.08
C ALA A 80 -0.66 -10.89 1.42
N PRO A 81 -1.52 -11.47 0.56
CA PRO A 81 -2.93 -11.68 0.91
C PRO A 81 -3.10 -12.59 2.14
N ALA A 82 -2.29 -13.64 2.27
CA ALA A 82 -2.37 -14.57 3.40
C ALA A 82 -1.88 -13.91 4.69
N ILE A 83 -0.74 -13.21 4.64
CA ILE A 83 -0.18 -12.50 5.79
C ILE A 83 -1.16 -11.45 6.32
N ILE A 84 -1.71 -10.61 5.44
CA ILE A 84 -2.66 -9.56 5.83
C ILE A 84 -3.93 -10.17 6.44
N LYS A 85 -4.46 -11.24 5.84
CA LYS A 85 -5.63 -11.95 6.37
C LYS A 85 -5.42 -12.53 7.77
N GLU A 86 -4.24 -13.05 8.04
CA GLU A 86 -3.88 -13.58 9.37
C GLU A 86 -3.88 -12.49 10.47
N HIS A 87 -3.73 -11.23 10.10
CA HIS A 87 -3.68 -10.11 11.03
C HIS A 87 -4.99 -9.33 11.19
N LEU A 88 -6.04 -9.61 10.42
CA LEU A 88 -7.32 -8.90 10.46
C LEU A 88 -7.85 -8.70 11.91
N THR A 89 -7.84 -9.76 12.71
CA THR A 89 -8.33 -9.73 14.09
C THR A 89 -7.48 -8.85 15.01
N SER A 90 -6.16 -8.77 14.78
CA SER A 90 -5.27 -7.87 15.52
C SER A 90 -5.60 -6.40 15.24
N PHE A 91 -6.14 -6.11 14.06
CA PHE A 91 -6.62 -4.79 13.64
C PHE A 91 -8.12 -4.57 13.94
N LYS A 92 -8.77 -5.47 14.68
CA LYS A 92 -10.20 -5.37 15.05
C LYS A 92 -11.14 -5.23 13.85
N THR A 93 -10.78 -5.81 12.71
CA THR A 93 -11.60 -5.86 11.50
C THR A 93 -11.69 -7.29 10.98
N ASN A 94 -12.74 -7.58 10.21
CA ASN A 94 -12.94 -8.88 9.56
C ASN A 94 -12.89 -8.76 8.03
N SER A 95 -12.70 -7.54 7.52
CA SER A 95 -12.70 -7.22 6.09
C SER A 95 -11.31 -6.76 5.68
N MET A 96 -10.73 -7.47 4.69
CA MET A 96 -9.48 -7.06 4.08
C MET A 96 -9.62 -5.70 3.38
N GLU A 97 -10.77 -5.45 2.75
CA GLU A 97 -11.07 -4.14 2.14
C GLU A 97 -11.02 -3.03 3.19
N ASN A 98 -11.70 -3.20 4.34
CA ASN A 98 -11.71 -2.19 5.39
C ASN A 98 -10.31 -1.97 5.97
N LEU A 99 -9.54 -3.05 6.20
CA LEU A 99 -8.18 -2.92 6.70
C LEU A 99 -7.31 -2.08 5.75
N LEU A 100 -7.39 -2.35 4.45
CA LEU A 100 -6.61 -1.64 3.44
C LEU A 100 -6.98 -0.16 3.38
N LEU A 101 -8.27 0.17 3.45
CA LEU A 101 -8.75 1.55 3.50
C LEU A 101 -8.31 2.26 4.78
N ASP A 102 -8.49 1.63 5.94
CA ASP A 102 -8.11 2.21 7.24
C ASP A 102 -6.61 2.49 7.33
N LEU A 103 -5.77 1.56 6.87
CA LEU A 103 -4.31 1.73 6.87
C LEU A 103 -3.86 2.76 5.84
N SER A 104 -4.50 2.83 4.67
CA SER A 104 -4.17 3.85 3.66
C SER A 104 -4.55 5.24 4.16
N ASN A 105 -5.71 5.39 4.81
CA ASN A 105 -6.07 6.65 5.45
C ASN A 105 -5.06 7.06 6.53
N PHE A 106 -4.64 6.11 7.39
CA PHE A 106 -3.59 6.38 8.38
C PHE A 106 -2.26 6.82 7.72
N LEU A 107 -1.86 6.19 6.62
CA LEU A 107 -0.68 6.58 5.84
C LEU A 107 -0.81 7.99 5.27
N ARG A 108 -1.98 8.33 4.75
CA ARG A 108 -2.28 9.67 4.22
C ARG A 108 -2.05 10.73 5.28
N ASP A 109 -2.66 10.53 6.45
CA ASP A 109 -2.60 11.47 7.58
C ASP A 109 -1.17 11.61 8.15
N SER A 110 -0.39 10.52 8.16
CA SER A 110 0.91 10.49 8.84
C SER A 110 2.10 10.74 7.92
N HIS A 111 2.01 10.36 6.64
CA HIS A 111 3.14 10.32 5.71
C HIS A 111 2.86 10.98 4.35
N GLY A 112 1.62 11.41 4.10
CA GLY A 112 1.22 12.14 2.90
C GLY A 112 0.57 11.29 1.83
N GLN A 113 0.02 11.97 0.83
CA GLN A 113 -0.86 11.38 -0.18
C GLN A 113 -0.16 10.30 -1.01
N LYS A 114 1.07 10.56 -1.45
CA LYS A 114 1.85 9.61 -2.26
C LYS A 114 2.03 8.23 -1.59
N VAL A 115 2.22 8.20 -0.27
CA VAL A 115 2.40 6.94 0.48
C VAL A 115 1.09 6.18 0.61
N SER A 116 0.00 6.91 0.86
CA SER A 116 -1.35 6.34 0.83
C SER A 116 -1.69 5.78 -0.56
N LEU A 117 -1.36 6.51 -1.63
CA LEU A 117 -1.54 6.06 -3.00
C LEU A 117 -0.80 4.73 -3.25
N GLN A 118 0.46 4.59 -2.84
CA GLN A 118 1.22 3.34 -2.96
C GLN A 118 0.47 2.17 -2.29
N SER A 119 0.00 2.38 -1.06
CA SER A 119 -0.80 1.40 -0.32
C SER A 119 -2.11 1.05 -1.03
N LEU A 120 -2.82 2.04 -1.57
CA LEU A 120 -4.09 1.83 -2.27
C LEU A 120 -3.90 1.09 -3.59
N ILE A 121 -2.85 1.37 -4.37
CA ILE A 121 -2.53 0.62 -5.59
C ILE A 121 -2.20 -0.84 -5.25
N ALA A 122 -1.47 -1.10 -4.17
CA ALA A 122 -1.30 -2.47 -3.68
C ALA A 122 -2.65 -3.08 -3.28
N GLY A 123 -3.52 -2.32 -2.62
CA GLY A 123 -4.88 -2.74 -2.29
C GLY A 123 -5.72 -3.13 -3.51
N VAL A 124 -5.58 -2.42 -4.64
CA VAL A 124 -6.25 -2.76 -5.90
C VAL A 124 -5.79 -4.12 -6.42
N GLU A 125 -4.50 -4.47 -6.32
CA GLU A 125 -4.01 -5.80 -6.70
C GLU A 125 -4.51 -6.90 -5.74
N LEU A 126 -4.55 -6.59 -4.45
CA LEU A 126 -4.92 -7.54 -3.40
C LEU A 126 -6.43 -7.83 -3.36
N VAL A 127 -7.27 -6.83 -3.67
CA VAL A 127 -8.74 -6.90 -3.68
C VAL A 127 -9.28 -6.26 -4.96
N PRO A 128 -9.09 -6.92 -6.14
CA PRO A 128 -9.34 -6.32 -7.44
C PRO A 128 -10.80 -5.99 -7.73
N ASP A 129 -11.75 -6.56 -7.00
CA ASP A 129 -13.18 -6.28 -7.16
C ASP A 129 -13.68 -5.11 -6.30
N SER A 130 -12.84 -4.59 -5.40
CA SER A 130 -13.21 -3.48 -4.51
C SER A 130 -13.38 -2.19 -5.31
N SER A 131 -14.60 -1.64 -5.33
CA SER A 131 -14.84 -0.30 -5.88
C SER A 131 -14.42 0.79 -4.90
N ALA A 132 -14.49 0.52 -3.60
CA ALA A 132 -14.09 1.46 -2.55
C ALA A 132 -12.59 1.76 -2.58
N ILE A 133 -11.73 0.73 -2.68
CA ILE A 133 -10.27 0.94 -2.77
C ILE A 133 -9.91 1.69 -4.06
N LYS A 134 -10.52 1.34 -5.20
CA LYS A 134 -10.28 2.05 -6.46
C LYS A 134 -10.71 3.51 -6.38
N TYR A 135 -11.86 3.78 -5.76
CA TYR A 135 -12.37 5.12 -5.54
C TYR A 135 -11.38 5.95 -4.71
N ASP A 136 -10.94 5.43 -3.56
CA ASP A 136 -9.98 6.14 -2.70
C ASP A 136 -8.62 6.32 -3.40
N ALA A 137 -8.18 5.33 -4.19
CA ALA A 137 -6.97 5.43 -5.00
C ALA A 137 -7.07 6.56 -6.05
N CYS A 138 -8.26 6.78 -6.63
CA CYS A 138 -8.47 7.85 -7.60
C CYS A 138 -8.38 9.23 -6.94
N ILE A 139 -8.91 9.38 -5.73
CA ILE A 139 -8.77 10.62 -4.94
C ILE A 139 -7.29 10.93 -4.71
N ASP A 140 -6.53 9.94 -4.20
CA ASP A 140 -5.10 10.12 -3.95
C ASP A 140 -4.32 10.42 -5.22
N LEU A 141 -4.66 9.75 -6.32
CA LEU A 141 -4.00 9.95 -7.60
C LEU A 141 -4.27 11.34 -8.19
N ILE A 142 -5.50 11.85 -8.09
CA ILE A 142 -5.83 13.23 -8.51
C ILE A 142 -5.02 14.23 -7.71
N ASN A 143 -5.02 14.13 -6.38
CA ASN A 143 -4.27 15.03 -5.51
C ASN A 143 -2.77 15.00 -5.83
N CYS A 144 -2.17 13.81 -5.99
CA CYS A 144 -0.77 13.69 -6.38
C CYS A 144 -0.46 14.25 -7.78
N ILE A 145 -1.42 14.21 -8.72
CA ILE A 145 -1.28 14.83 -10.06
C ILE A 145 -1.33 16.36 -9.94
N ASP A 146 -2.24 16.90 -9.14
CA ASP A 146 -2.42 18.34 -8.95
C ASP A 146 -1.24 18.97 -8.19
N ASP A 147 -0.68 18.24 -7.22
CA ASP A 147 0.48 18.67 -6.42
C ASP A 147 1.84 18.38 -7.08
N ASP A 148 1.86 17.84 -8.31
CA ASP A 148 3.08 17.50 -9.08
C ASP A 148 4.03 16.53 -8.30
N GLU A 149 3.47 15.60 -7.53
CA GLU A 149 4.22 14.65 -6.70
C GLU A 149 4.70 13.38 -7.45
N LEU A 150 4.29 13.23 -8.72
CA LEU A 150 4.51 12.05 -9.55
C LEU A 150 5.43 12.36 -10.74
N ASP A 151 6.47 11.54 -10.92
CA ASP A 151 7.47 11.77 -11.96
C ASP A 151 6.92 11.67 -13.39
N ASP A 152 5.93 10.80 -13.62
CA ASP A 152 5.28 10.59 -14.92
C ASP A 152 3.78 10.91 -14.85
N ARG A 153 3.47 12.19 -15.03
CA ARG A 153 2.08 12.69 -15.04
C ARG A 153 1.22 12.02 -16.10
N ILE A 154 1.77 11.68 -17.27
CA ILE A 154 1.00 11.07 -18.36
C ILE A 154 0.58 9.65 -17.96
N ALA A 155 1.50 8.85 -17.43
CA ALA A 155 1.20 7.53 -16.92
C ALA A 155 0.20 7.58 -15.75
N ALA A 156 0.33 8.56 -14.86
CA ALA A 156 -0.61 8.77 -13.75
C ALA A 156 -2.05 9.05 -14.24
N VAL A 157 -2.22 9.94 -15.22
CA VAL A 157 -3.55 10.24 -15.81
C VAL A 157 -4.14 9.00 -16.49
N GLN A 158 -3.33 8.21 -17.19
CA GLN A 158 -3.80 6.95 -17.80
C GLN A 158 -4.24 5.94 -16.74
N GLN A 159 -3.49 5.82 -15.65
CA GLN A 159 -3.85 4.97 -14.52
C GLN A 159 -5.15 5.43 -13.86
N LEU A 160 -5.36 6.74 -13.70
CA LEU A 160 -6.60 7.33 -13.17
C LEU A 160 -7.80 6.94 -14.05
N LYS A 161 -7.71 7.18 -15.36
CA LYS A 161 -8.77 6.82 -16.32
C LYS A 161 -9.08 5.32 -16.29
N MET A 162 -8.05 4.48 -16.18
CA MET A 162 -8.23 3.03 -16.05
C MET A 162 -8.95 2.66 -14.75
N LEU A 163 -8.56 3.21 -13.60
CA LEU A 163 -9.18 2.90 -12.31
C LEU A 163 -10.64 3.34 -12.28
N LEU A 164 -10.93 4.57 -12.71
CA LEU A 164 -12.29 5.11 -12.79
C LEU A 164 -13.21 4.23 -13.65
N SER A 165 -12.71 3.69 -14.76
CA SER A 165 -13.49 2.79 -15.64
C SER A 165 -13.86 1.44 -15.01
N LYS A 166 -13.16 1.05 -13.93
CA LYS A 166 -13.34 -0.24 -13.23
C LYS A 166 -14.13 -0.09 -11.91
N ILE A 167 -14.59 1.11 -11.60
CA ILE A 167 -15.45 1.36 -10.43
C ILE A 167 -16.89 1.03 -10.80
N ASP A 168 -17.52 0.17 -10.01
CA ASP A 168 -18.97 -0.04 -10.08
C ASP A 168 -19.65 0.93 -9.13
N ALA A 169 -20.22 2.01 -9.68
CA ALA A 169 -20.88 3.05 -8.88
C ALA A 169 -22.03 2.52 -7.99
N LYS A 170 -22.64 1.37 -8.34
CA LYS A 170 -23.69 0.74 -7.51
C LYS A 170 -23.15 0.12 -6.22
N LYS A 171 -21.83 -0.14 -6.17
CA LYS A 171 -21.13 -0.67 -4.99
C LYS A 171 -20.54 0.43 -4.10
N LEU A 172 -20.62 1.68 -4.53
CA LEU A 172 -20.21 2.82 -3.70
C LEU A 172 -21.33 3.21 -2.74
N ASN A 173 -20.95 3.90 -1.65
CA ASN A 173 -21.92 4.63 -0.85
C ASN A 173 -22.61 5.68 -1.74
N GLN A 174 -23.94 5.82 -1.62
CA GLN A 174 -24.73 6.75 -2.43
C GLN A 174 -24.21 8.18 -2.37
N ASP A 175 -23.72 8.60 -1.19
CA ASP A 175 -23.17 9.94 -0.98
C ASP A 175 -21.91 10.20 -1.81
N LEU A 176 -21.18 9.15 -2.22
CA LEU A 176 -19.93 9.24 -2.99
C LEU A 176 -20.16 9.22 -4.50
N VAL A 177 -21.37 8.92 -4.98
CA VAL A 177 -21.64 8.77 -6.42
C VAL A 177 -21.45 10.09 -7.16
N GLN A 178 -21.85 11.22 -6.56
CA GLN A 178 -21.67 12.53 -7.17
C GLN A 178 -20.18 12.90 -7.28
N ASP A 179 -19.40 12.60 -6.25
CA ASP A 179 -17.97 12.87 -6.26
C ASP A 179 -17.23 11.96 -7.26
N TYR A 180 -17.65 10.70 -7.40
CA TYR A 180 -17.18 9.83 -8.48
C TYR A 180 -17.42 10.42 -9.87
N MET A 181 -18.61 10.98 -10.14
CA MET A 181 -18.89 11.62 -11.43
C MET A 181 -17.99 12.83 -11.68
N LYS A 182 -17.75 13.66 -10.66
CA LYS A 182 -16.80 14.78 -10.77
C LYS A 182 -15.37 14.31 -11.04
N MET A 183 -14.93 13.21 -10.44
CA MET A 183 -13.59 12.67 -10.73
C MET A 183 -13.45 12.24 -12.19
N ILE A 184 -14.52 11.72 -12.82
CA ILE A 184 -14.52 11.43 -14.26
C ILE A 184 -14.35 12.71 -15.07
N GLU A 185 -15.03 13.80 -14.70
CA GLU A 185 -14.90 15.10 -15.35
C GLU A 185 -13.46 15.63 -15.25
N ILE A 186 -12.90 15.68 -14.03
CA ILE A 186 -11.50 16.08 -13.78
C ILE A 186 -10.53 15.26 -14.62
N ALA A 187 -10.70 13.93 -14.64
CA ALA A 187 -9.81 13.06 -15.41
C ALA A 187 -9.86 13.36 -16.92
N ASN A 188 -10.99 13.81 -17.45
CA ASN A 188 -11.11 14.18 -18.87
C ASN A 188 -10.50 15.55 -19.19
N GLU A 189 -10.31 16.41 -18.19
CA GLU A 189 -9.63 17.71 -18.32
C GLU A 189 -8.10 17.57 -18.29
N PHE A 190 -7.59 16.48 -17.71
CA PHE A 190 -6.18 16.07 -17.79
C PHE A 190 -5.79 15.47 -19.15
#